data_AF-A0A7W9LQA2-F1
#
_entry.id   AF-A0A7W9LQA2-F1
#
_cell.length_a   1.000
_cell.length_b   1.000
_cell.length_c   1.000
_cell.angle_alpha   90.00
_cell.angle_beta   90.00
_cell.angle_gamma   90.00
#
_symmetry.space_group_name_H-M   'P 1'
#
loop_
_entity.id
_entity.type
_entity.pdbx_description
1 polymer ?
#
loop_
_entity_poly.entity_id
_entity_poly.type
_entity_poly.pdbx_seq_one_letter_code
_entity_poly.pdbx_strand_id
1 'polypeptide(L)'
;MTGLGPVAWPPAPIRTERLVLRESEARDRAAFVELFASPEVGTYLGGPRPRDELKRAVPEVPGRRPGLFVIDLDGAMIGMVTLDRRDAERPGHVRPDAGEAELGYMLLPQAWGCGYAAEACAAALDWFADALPGEPVVLCTQTANARAMRLAAKLGFTEVERFEEYGAEQWFGVCSSVTPSGASRYGKTAPSISPGTP
;
A
#
# COMPACT_ATOMS: atom_id res chain seq x y z
N MET A 1 -4.85 12.04 4.75
CA MET A 1 -4.51 11.08 3.69
C MET A 1 -5.43 11.33 2.52
N THR A 2 -4.87 11.83 1.43
CA THR A 2 -5.61 12.18 0.21
C THR A 2 -5.50 11.02 -0.76
N GLY A 3 -6.63 10.56 -1.32
CA GLY A 3 -6.63 9.47 -2.30
C GLY A 3 -5.83 9.84 -3.56
N LEU A 4 -5.43 8.83 -4.35
CA LEU A 4 -4.55 8.98 -5.53
C LEU A 4 -5.09 9.84 -6.69
N GLY A 5 -6.34 10.31 -6.63
CA GLY A 5 -7.03 10.96 -7.74
C GLY A 5 -7.72 9.94 -8.67
N PRO A 6 -7.89 10.21 -9.97
CA PRO A 6 -8.64 9.36 -10.92
C PRO A 6 -7.81 8.15 -11.40
N VAL A 7 -7.09 7.48 -10.50
CA VAL A 7 -6.44 6.21 -10.81
C VAL A 7 -7.53 5.14 -10.89
N ALA A 8 -7.63 4.49 -12.05
CA ALA A 8 -8.54 3.37 -12.22
C ALA A 8 -8.09 2.22 -11.29
N TRP A 9 -8.85 2.03 -10.21
CA TRP A 9 -8.66 0.90 -9.30
C TRP A 9 -8.77 -0.41 -10.09
N PRO A 10 -7.96 -1.45 -9.80
CA PRO A 10 -7.97 -2.64 -10.63
C PRO A 10 -9.37 -3.27 -10.57
N PRO A 11 -9.93 -3.64 -11.73
CA PRO A 11 -11.31 -4.15 -11.80
C PRO A 11 -11.47 -5.54 -11.16
N ALA A 12 -10.35 -6.21 -10.85
CA ALA A 12 -10.30 -7.49 -10.18
C ALA A 12 -9.18 -7.51 -9.12
N PRO A 13 -9.30 -8.36 -8.09
CA PRO A 13 -8.22 -8.56 -7.12
C PRO A 13 -6.91 -8.98 -7.77
N ILE A 14 -5.80 -8.43 -7.27
CA ILE A 14 -4.46 -8.81 -7.71
C ILE A 14 -4.07 -10.08 -6.98
N ARG A 15 -3.76 -11.14 -7.73
CA ARG A 15 -3.29 -12.42 -7.17
C ARG A 15 -1.77 -12.50 -7.26
N THR A 16 -1.15 -12.92 -6.18
CA THR A 16 0.28 -13.26 -6.13
C THR A 16 0.44 -14.77 -5.96
N GLU A 17 1.64 -15.23 -5.62
CA GLU A 17 1.88 -16.65 -5.35
C GLU A 17 1.04 -17.16 -4.17
N ARG A 18 0.92 -16.35 -3.11
CA ARG A 18 0.28 -16.75 -1.84
C ARG A 18 -0.86 -15.83 -1.41
N LEU A 19 -0.94 -14.61 -1.95
CA LEU A 19 -1.81 -13.55 -1.46
C LEU A 19 -2.83 -13.12 -2.50
N VAL A 20 -3.91 -12.53 -2.00
CA VAL A 20 -4.87 -11.79 -2.81
C VAL A 20 -4.96 -10.36 -2.28
N LEU A 21 -4.62 -9.39 -3.11
CA LEU A 21 -4.83 -7.97 -2.83
C LEU A 21 -6.19 -7.56 -3.37
N ARG A 22 -7.13 -7.23 -2.47
CA ARG A 22 -8.54 -7.00 -2.80
C ARG A 22 -9.11 -5.74 -2.14
N GLU A 23 -10.29 -5.34 -2.59
CA GLU A 23 -11.12 -4.41 -1.83
C GLU A 23 -11.43 -4.99 -0.44
N SER A 24 -11.59 -4.08 0.50
CA SER A 24 -12.04 -4.42 1.84
C SER A 24 -13.52 -4.78 1.87
N GLU A 25 -13.86 -5.71 2.74
CA GLU A 25 -15.19 -6.28 2.93
C GLU A 25 -15.61 -6.20 4.42
N ALA A 26 -16.91 -6.39 4.70
CA ALA A 26 -17.43 -6.32 6.07
C ALA A 26 -16.75 -7.31 7.03
N ARG A 27 -16.32 -8.48 6.51
CA ARG A 27 -15.61 -9.50 7.29
C ARG A 27 -14.24 -9.05 7.82
N ASP A 28 -13.64 -8.04 7.18
CA ASP A 28 -12.32 -7.55 7.55
C ASP A 28 -12.35 -6.60 8.76
N ARG A 29 -13.54 -6.12 9.13
CA ARG A 29 -13.72 -5.12 10.19
C ARG A 29 -13.02 -5.49 11.50
N ALA A 30 -13.16 -6.73 11.92
CA ALA A 30 -12.50 -7.21 13.14
C ALA A 30 -10.97 -7.14 13.01
N ALA A 31 -10.42 -7.58 11.88
CA ALA A 31 -8.98 -7.55 11.62
C ALA A 31 -8.44 -6.12 11.53
N PHE A 32 -9.17 -5.16 10.97
CA PHE A 32 -8.79 -3.74 11.00
C PHE A 32 -8.71 -3.19 12.43
N VAL A 33 -9.70 -3.51 13.28
CA VAL A 33 -9.69 -3.09 14.69
C VAL A 33 -8.46 -3.67 15.40
N GLU A 34 -8.17 -4.96 15.20
CA GLU A 34 -7.00 -5.59 15.80
C GLU A 34 -5.68 -5.00 15.29
N LEU A 35 -5.58 -4.74 13.98
CA LEU A 35 -4.40 -4.16 13.36
C LEU A 35 -4.07 -2.76 13.91
N PHE A 36 -5.08 -1.89 14.03
CA PHE A 36 -4.89 -0.53 14.58
C PHE A 36 -4.75 -0.49 16.10
N ALA A 37 -5.20 -1.52 16.80
CA ALA A 37 -5.09 -1.62 18.26
C ALA A 37 -3.81 -2.31 18.73
N SER A 38 -3.05 -2.95 17.83
CA SER A 38 -1.84 -3.69 18.21
C SER A 38 -0.70 -2.73 18.59
N PRO A 39 -0.15 -2.83 19.81
CA PRO A 39 1.03 -2.06 20.21
C PRO A 39 2.26 -2.36 19.35
N GLU A 40 2.41 -3.61 18.92
CA GLU A 40 3.51 -4.05 18.08
C GLU A 40 3.44 -3.39 16.70
N VAL A 41 2.26 -3.33 16.09
CA VAL A 41 2.05 -2.64 14.80
C VAL A 41 2.22 -1.13 14.97
N GLY A 42 1.68 -0.58 16.05
CA GLY A 42 1.73 0.85 16.36
C GLY A 42 3.10 1.39 16.77
N THR A 43 4.11 0.53 17.00
CA THR A 43 5.40 0.91 17.59
C THR A 43 6.07 2.10 16.89
N TYR A 44 6.00 2.18 15.55
CA TYR A 44 6.57 3.27 14.75
C TYR A 44 5.51 4.17 14.10
N LEU A 45 4.23 4.00 14.45
CA LEU A 45 3.08 4.66 13.82
C LEU A 45 2.30 5.56 14.79
N GLY A 46 2.93 5.96 15.91
CA GLY A 46 2.29 6.80 16.93
C GLY A 46 1.53 6.02 18.01
N GLY A 47 1.72 4.70 18.07
CA GLY A 47 1.15 3.82 19.09
C GLY A 47 -0.20 3.19 18.72
N PRO A 48 -0.67 2.24 19.55
CA PRO A 48 -1.96 1.60 19.35
C PRO A 48 -3.11 2.56 19.65
N ARG A 49 -4.21 2.45 18.88
CA ARG A 49 -5.45 3.16 19.19
C ARG A 49 -6.33 2.35 20.15
N PRO A 50 -7.10 2.99 21.06
CA PRO A 50 -7.99 2.28 21.96
C PRO A 50 -9.03 1.44 21.21
N ARG A 51 -9.15 0.15 21.57
CA ARG A 51 -10.07 -0.79 20.89
C ARG A 51 -11.51 -0.32 20.88
N ASP A 52 -12.01 0.26 21.97
CA ASP A 52 -13.41 0.71 22.06
C ASP A 52 -13.68 1.97 21.24
N GLU A 53 -12.65 2.78 20.98
CA GLU A 53 -12.75 3.88 20.02
C GLU A 53 -12.79 3.34 18.60
N LEU A 54 -11.88 2.42 18.25
CA LEU A 54 -11.84 1.77 16.95
C LEU A 54 -13.14 1.03 16.63
N LYS A 55 -13.70 0.27 17.57
CA LYS A 55 -14.99 -0.42 17.39
C LYS A 55 -16.16 0.52 17.11
N ARG A 56 -16.07 1.81 17.47
CA ARG A 56 -17.08 2.83 17.16
C ARG A 56 -16.76 3.58 15.87
N ALA A 57 -15.49 3.88 15.63
CA ALA A 57 -15.04 4.72 14.52
C ALA A 57 -14.84 3.95 13.20
N VAL A 58 -14.48 2.67 13.27
CA VAL A 58 -14.28 1.84 12.08
C VAL A 58 -15.65 1.49 11.49
N PRO A 59 -15.92 1.86 10.22
CA PRO A 59 -17.20 1.59 9.57
C PRO A 59 -17.40 0.08 9.36
N GLU A 60 -18.61 -0.31 8.97
CA GLU A 60 -18.93 -1.72 8.72
C GLU A 60 -18.01 -2.34 7.68
N VAL A 61 -17.76 -1.61 6.58
CA VAL A 61 -16.77 -1.96 5.56
C VAL A 61 -15.61 -0.95 5.65
N PRO A 62 -14.53 -1.28 6.38
CA PRO A 62 -13.38 -0.39 6.56
C PRO A 62 -12.61 -0.18 5.26
N GLY A 63 -11.91 0.95 5.11
CA GLY A 63 -10.88 1.10 4.08
C GLY A 63 -11.34 0.99 2.62
N ARG A 64 -12.65 0.98 2.34
CA ARG A 64 -13.17 0.86 0.97
C ARG A 64 -12.98 2.15 0.18
N ARG A 65 -11.80 2.30 -0.41
CA ARG A 65 -11.43 3.42 -1.29
C ARG A 65 -10.30 3.00 -2.24
N PRO A 66 -10.15 3.69 -3.39
CA PRO A 66 -8.94 3.57 -4.20
C PRO A 66 -7.69 3.89 -3.38
N GLY A 67 -6.63 3.14 -3.67
CA GLY A 67 -5.34 3.23 -2.99
C GLY A 67 -5.18 2.27 -1.81
N LEU A 68 -6.24 1.63 -1.28
CA LEU A 68 -6.13 0.69 -0.17
C LEU A 68 -6.45 -0.73 -0.60
N PHE A 69 -5.49 -1.64 -0.43
CA PHE A 69 -5.67 -3.07 -0.61
C PHE A 69 -5.67 -3.79 0.74
N VAL A 70 -6.68 -4.64 0.96
CA VAL A 70 -6.58 -5.70 1.98
C VAL A 70 -5.63 -6.78 1.46
N ILE A 71 -4.71 -7.20 2.31
CA ILE A 71 -3.85 -8.36 2.07
C ILE A 71 -4.59 -9.58 2.63
N ASP A 72 -5.09 -10.43 1.73
CA ASP A 72 -5.80 -11.66 2.06
C ASP A 72 -4.89 -12.87 1.86
N LEU A 73 -4.87 -13.74 2.87
CA LEU A 73 -4.23 -15.06 2.84
C LEU A 73 -5.31 -16.09 3.19
N ASP A 74 -5.58 -17.00 2.25
CA ASP A 74 -6.55 -18.10 2.40
C ASP A 74 -7.95 -17.65 2.88
N GLY A 75 -8.41 -16.47 2.45
CA GLY A 75 -9.72 -15.92 2.78
C GLY A 75 -9.77 -15.08 4.05
N ALA A 76 -8.63 -14.82 4.69
CA ALA A 76 -8.51 -14.00 5.88
C ALA A 76 -7.60 -12.78 5.66
N MET A 77 -8.04 -11.61 6.12
CA MET A 77 -7.19 -10.42 6.14
C MET A 77 -6.02 -10.61 7.12
N ILE A 78 -4.80 -10.43 6.61
CA ILE A 78 -3.57 -10.43 7.40
C ILE A 78 -2.92 -9.04 7.49
N GLY A 79 -3.43 -8.06 6.75
CA GLY A 79 -2.87 -6.71 6.72
C GLY A 79 -3.47 -5.84 5.63
N MET A 80 -2.85 -4.69 5.40
CA MET A 80 -3.20 -3.78 4.31
C MET A 80 -1.95 -3.17 3.66
N VAL A 81 -2.08 -2.80 2.39
CA VAL A 81 -1.17 -1.90 1.67
C VAL A 81 -1.95 -0.66 1.27
N THR A 82 -1.32 0.50 1.38
CA THR A 82 -1.88 1.77 0.94
C THR A 82 -0.93 2.46 -0.04
N LEU A 83 -1.50 3.06 -1.08
CA LEU A 83 -0.86 4.02 -1.96
C LEU A 83 -1.71 5.29 -1.90
N ASP A 84 -1.16 6.34 -1.33
CA ASP A 84 -1.87 7.60 -1.08
C ASP A 84 -1.05 8.79 -1.56
N ARG A 85 -1.69 9.93 -1.82
CA ARG A 85 -0.93 11.15 -2.06
C ARG A 85 -0.30 11.60 -0.76
N ARG A 86 1.03 11.76 -0.77
CA ARG A 86 1.76 12.38 0.33
C ARG A 86 1.23 13.79 0.54
N ASP A 87 1.02 14.14 1.79
CA ASP A 87 0.60 15.48 2.20
C ASP A 87 1.76 16.47 1.94
N ALA A 88 1.46 17.60 1.31
CA ALA A 88 2.44 18.63 0.95
C ALA A 88 3.02 19.35 2.18
N GLU A 89 2.34 19.28 3.32
CA GLU A 89 2.82 19.88 4.57
C GLU A 89 3.82 18.98 5.33
N ARG A 90 3.99 17.72 4.91
CA ARG A 90 4.96 16.81 5.54
C ARG A 90 6.36 17.03 4.97
N PRO A 91 7.44 16.86 5.74
CA PRO A 91 8.80 16.87 5.18
C PRO A 91 9.03 15.70 4.21
N GLY A 92 10.04 15.80 3.35
CA GLY A 92 10.37 14.77 2.37
C GLY A 92 9.50 14.80 1.14
N HIS A 93 10.04 15.40 0.08
CA HIS A 93 9.47 15.41 -1.25
C HIS A 93 10.56 15.24 -2.30
N VAL A 94 10.22 14.53 -3.38
CA VAL A 94 11.06 14.44 -4.58
C VAL A 94 10.60 15.40 -5.67
N ARG A 95 9.39 15.96 -5.54
CA ARG A 95 8.84 16.99 -6.40
C ARG A 95 8.66 18.32 -5.67
N PRO A 96 8.91 19.47 -6.33
CA PRO A 96 8.70 20.78 -5.73
C PRO A 96 7.24 21.06 -5.30
N ASP A 97 6.27 20.45 -5.98
CA ASP A 97 4.84 20.59 -5.74
C ASP A 97 4.23 19.44 -4.91
N ALA A 98 5.08 18.57 -4.33
CA ALA A 98 4.67 17.41 -3.56
C ALA A 98 3.74 16.46 -4.34
N GLY A 99 2.82 15.80 -3.63
CA GLY A 99 1.77 14.97 -4.21
C GLY A 99 2.24 13.63 -4.78
N GLU A 100 3.45 13.17 -4.45
CA GLU A 100 3.92 11.83 -4.81
C GLU A 100 3.06 10.74 -4.17
N ALA A 101 3.02 9.57 -4.80
CA ALA A 101 2.37 8.43 -4.19
C ALA A 101 3.25 7.88 -3.07
N GLU A 102 2.71 7.77 -1.86
CA GLU A 102 3.37 7.19 -0.69
C GLU A 102 2.87 5.78 -0.46
N LEU A 103 3.80 4.82 -0.42
CA LEU A 103 3.55 3.44 -0.05
C LEU A 103 3.51 3.31 1.48
N GLY A 104 2.37 2.91 2.01
CA GLY A 104 2.18 2.47 3.39
C GLY A 104 1.80 0.99 3.43
N TYR A 105 2.13 0.32 4.53
CA TYR A 105 1.67 -1.05 4.77
C TYR A 105 1.65 -1.36 6.26
N MET A 106 0.76 -2.26 6.64
CA MET A 106 0.65 -2.80 8.00
C MET A 106 0.26 -4.27 7.90
N LEU A 107 0.89 -5.13 8.70
CA LEU A 107 0.51 -6.54 8.83
C LEU A 107 0.28 -6.87 10.29
N LEU A 108 -0.66 -7.78 10.55
CA LEU A 108 -0.85 -8.36 11.87
C LEU A 108 0.43 -9.10 12.30
N PRO A 109 0.79 -9.08 13.60
CA PRO A 109 2.04 -9.68 14.08
C PRO A 109 2.24 -11.15 13.70
N GLN A 110 1.15 -11.92 13.59
CA GLN A 110 1.18 -13.34 13.24
C GLN A 110 1.63 -13.60 11.79
N ALA A 111 1.57 -12.58 10.93
CA ALA A 111 1.97 -12.67 9.53
C ALA A 111 3.41 -12.15 9.28
N TRP A 112 4.13 -11.75 10.33
CA TRP A 112 5.48 -11.23 10.19
C TRP A 112 6.51 -12.33 9.97
N GLY A 113 7.62 -12.00 9.29
CA GLY A 113 8.73 -12.94 9.06
C GLY A 113 8.50 -13.94 7.91
N CYS A 114 7.30 -14.02 7.34
CA CYS A 114 6.95 -14.93 6.24
C CYS A 114 7.16 -14.33 4.82
N GLY A 115 7.62 -13.09 4.74
CA GLY A 115 7.85 -12.37 3.48
C GLY A 115 6.60 -11.75 2.84
N TYR A 116 5.43 -11.84 3.48
CA TYR A 116 4.17 -11.35 2.91
C TYR A 116 4.15 -9.84 2.64
N ALA A 117 4.81 -9.03 3.48
CA ALA A 117 4.93 -7.59 3.23
C ALA A 117 5.63 -7.28 1.90
N ALA A 118 6.73 -8.00 1.60
CA ALA A 118 7.47 -7.82 0.35
C ALA A 118 6.64 -8.24 -0.86
N GLU A 119 5.95 -9.37 -0.76
CA GLU A 119 5.09 -9.87 -1.83
C GLU A 119 3.92 -8.92 -2.11
N ALA A 120 3.22 -8.46 -1.07
CA ALA A 120 2.09 -7.56 -1.20
C ALA A 120 2.51 -6.18 -1.72
N CYS A 121 3.57 -5.59 -1.17
CA CYS A 121 4.05 -4.29 -1.62
C CYS A 121 4.58 -4.35 -3.06
N ALA A 122 5.30 -5.41 -3.45
CA ALA A 122 5.75 -5.59 -4.83
C ALA A 122 4.57 -5.65 -5.81
N ALA A 123 3.54 -6.44 -5.49
CA ALA A 123 2.34 -6.53 -6.33
C ALA A 123 1.58 -5.19 -6.44
N ALA A 124 1.50 -4.42 -5.35
CA ALA A 124 0.90 -3.09 -5.36
C ALA A 124 1.72 -2.09 -6.18
N LEU A 125 3.04 -2.13 -6.09
CA LEU A 125 3.95 -1.29 -6.89
C LEU A 125 3.89 -1.64 -8.38
N ASP A 126 3.86 -2.93 -8.72
CA ASP A 126 3.72 -3.39 -10.11
C ASP A 126 2.41 -2.88 -10.72
N TRP A 127 1.29 -3.03 -9.99
CA TRP A 127 0.01 -2.46 -10.44
C TRP A 127 0.08 -0.94 -10.59
N PHE A 128 0.69 -0.26 -9.63
CA PHE A 128 0.79 1.20 -9.64
C PHE A 128 1.61 1.72 -10.82
N ALA A 129 2.72 1.04 -11.16
CA ALA A 129 3.56 1.37 -12.31
C ALA A 129 2.81 1.23 -13.64
N ASP A 130 1.89 0.27 -13.76
CA ASP A 130 1.01 0.13 -14.92
C ASP A 130 -0.09 1.21 -14.93
N ALA A 131 -0.66 1.53 -13.77
CA ALA A 131 -1.77 2.47 -13.64
C ALA A 131 -1.35 3.94 -13.79
N LEU A 132 -0.14 4.29 -13.34
CA LEU A 132 0.48 5.61 -13.45
C LEU A 132 1.96 5.47 -13.87
N PRO A 133 2.23 5.20 -15.16
CA PRO A 133 3.60 5.02 -15.64
C PRO A 133 4.48 6.24 -15.39
N GLY A 134 5.66 6.02 -14.78
CA GLY A 134 6.65 7.06 -14.51
C GLY A 134 6.39 7.89 -13.26
N GLU A 135 5.28 7.65 -12.56
CA GLU A 135 5.00 8.29 -11.29
C GLU A 135 5.91 7.70 -10.19
N PRO A 136 6.73 8.52 -9.50
CA PRO A 136 7.57 8.04 -8.41
C PRO A 136 6.70 7.61 -7.22
N VAL A 137 7.11 6.52 -6.58
CA VAL A 137 6.54 6.09 -5.30
C VAL A 137 7.55 6.35 -4.19
N VAL A 138 7.11 6.98 -3.11
CA VAL A 138 7.93 7.30 -1.94
C VAL A 138 7.53 6.42 -0.75
N LEU A 139 8.44 6.25 0.19
CA LEU A 139 8.20 5.57 1.45
C LEU A 139 8.91 6.33 2.56
N CYS A 140 8.19 6.58 3.65
CA CYS A 140 8.72 7.20 4.85
C CYS A 140 8.60 6.23 6.04
N THR A 141 9.67 6.07 6.82
CA THR A 141 9.64 5.26 8.04
C THR A 141 10.71 5.71 9.03
N GLN A 142 10.51 5.49 10.33
CA GLN A 142 11.55 5.80 11.33
C GLN A 142 12.83 5.01 11.04
N THR A 143 14.02 5.61 11.18
CA THR A 143 15.30 4.91 10.97
C THR A 143 15.50 3.76 11.97
N ALA A 144 14.85 3.84 13.15
CA ALA A 144 14.77 2.75 14.11
C ALA A 144 14.00 1.51 13.59
N ASN A 145 13.11 1.68 12.60
CA ASN A 145 12.36 0.59 11.98
C ASN A 145 13.20 -0.17 10.95
N ALA A 146 14.23 -0.88 11.44
CA ALA A 146 15.15 -1.64 10.58
C ALA A 146 14.46 -2.70 9.71
N ARG A 147 13.27 -3.19 10.10
CA ARG A 147 12.46 -4.11 9.28
C ARG A 147 11.90 -3.41 8.04
N ALA A 148 11.35 -2.21 8.21
CA ALA A 148 10.86 -1.42 7.08
C ALA A 148 11.98 -0.95 6.16
N MET A 149 13.12 -0.55 6.73
CA MET A 149 14.31 -0.18 5.95
C MET A 149 14.80 -1.31 5.04
N ARG A 150 14.89 -2.54 5.57
CA ARG A 150 15.25 -3.72 4.77
C ARG A 150 14.23 -4.04 3.69
N LEU A 151 12.94 -3.86 3.99
CA LEU A 151 11.87 -4.03 3.02
C LEU A 151 12.00 -3.02 1.88
N ALA A 152 12.16 -1.74 2.21
CA ALA A 152 12.30 -0.66 1.24
C ALA A 152 13.48 -0.93 0.29
N ALA A 153 14.64 -1.31 0.83
CA ALA A 153 15.80 -1.69 0.02
C ALA A 153 15.52 -2.90 -0.89
N LYS A 154 14.82 -3.93 -0.38
CA LYS A 154 14.44 -5.12 -1.18
C LYS A 154 13.47 -4.77 -2.31
N LEU A 155 12.61 -3.78 -2.11
CA LEU A 155 11.67 -3.26 -3.10
C LEU A 155 12.30 -2.22 -4.05
N GLY A 156 13.60 -1.93 -3.92
CA GLY A 156 14.31 -1.02 -4.81
C GLY A 156 14.12 0.47 -4.47
N PHE A 157 13.67 0.81 -3.27
CA PHE A 157 13.69 2.20 -2.81
C PHE A 157 15.13 2.62 -2.48
N THR A 158 15.50 3.82 -2.92
CA THR A 158 16.77 4.46 -2.60
C THR A 158 16.55 5.63 -1.66
N GLU A 159 17.42 5.76 -0.65
CA GLU A 159 17.40 6.88 0.28
C GLU A 159 17.58 8.21 -0.46
N VAL A 160 16.73 9.18 -0.14
CA VAL A 160 16.81 10.55 -0.66
C VAL A 160 17.27 11.47 0.47
N GLU A 161 16.63 11.38 1.62
CA GLU A 161 16.93 12.22 2.76
C GLU A 161 16.52 11.57 4.10
N ARG A 162 16.95 12.22 5.18
CA ARG A 162 16.49 11.98 6.54
C ARG A 162 16.12 13.29 7.19
N PHE A 163 15.10 13.26 8.05
CA PHE A 163 14.61 14.43 8.77
C PHE A 163 13.97 14.00 10.09
N GLU A 164 13.75 14.95 11.01
CA GLU A 164 13.00 14.67 12.23
C GLU A 164 11.50 14.93 12.05
N GLU A 165 10.67 13.96 12.43
CA GLU A 165 9.21 14.08 12.50
C GLU A 165 8.71 13.23 13.67
N TYR A 166 7.69 13.73 14.39
CA TYR A 166 7.10 13.05 15.56
C TYR A 166 8.12 12.65 16.64
N GLY A 167 9.19 13.44 16.80
CA GLY A 167 10.24 13.18 17.80
C GLY A 167 11.17 12.02 17.46
N ALA A 168 11.21 11.58 16.20
CA ALA A 168 12.11 10.54 15.72
C ALA A 168 12.71 10.89 14.35
N GLU A 169 13.92 10.40 14.09
CA GLU A 169 14.53 10.48 12.76
C GLU A 169 13.78 9.56 11.78
N GLN A 170 13.32 10.15 10.68
CA GLN A 170 12.68 9.48 9.57
C GLN A 170 13.68 9.25 8.45
N TRP A 171 13.56 8.09 7.83
CA TRP A 171 14.13 7.77 6.54
C TRP A 171 13.11 8.00 5.46
N PHE A 172 13.51 8.70 4.41
CA PHE A 172 12.68 8.94 3.24
C PHE A 172 13.40 8.42 1.99
N GLY A 173 12.71 7.56 1.26
CA GLY A 173 13.23 6.98 0.04
C GLY A 173 12.23 7.00 -1.09
N VAL A 174 12.76 6.88 -2.29
CA VAL A 174 11.99 6.87 -3.54
C VAL A 174 12.29 5.61 -4.33
N CYS A 175 11.25 5.05 -4.93
CA CYS A 175 11.34 4.06 -5.99
C CYS A 175 10.82 4.72 -7.27
N SER A 176 11.73 4.99 -8.20
CA SER A 176 11.34 5.39 -9.55
C SER A 176 10.98 4.13 -10.31
N SER A 177 9.75 4.03 -10.79
CA SER A 177 9.39 2.98 -11.76
C SER A 177 10.16 3.25 -13.06
N VAL A 178 11.39 2.77 -13.15
CA VAL A 178 12.13 2.74 -14.42
C VAL A 178 11.52 1.60 -15.22
N THR A 179 10.51 1.96 -16.00
CA THR A 179 9.84 1.22 -17.09
C THR A 179 9.88 -0.31 -17.01
N PRO A 180 8.74 -1.02 -16.86
CA PRO A 180 8.72 -2.43 -17.18
C PRO A 180 8.88 -2.59 -18.69
N SER A 181 9.97 -3.27 -19.10
CA SER A 181 10.04 -3.99 -20.37
C SER A 181 8.71 -4.72 -20.60
N GLY A 182 8.09 -4.46 -21.74
CA GLY A 182 6.68 -4.73 -22.00
C GLY A 182 6.26 -6.19 -21.74
N ALA A 183 5.29 -6.35 -20.84
CA ALA A 183 4.27 -7.38 -20.91
C ALA A 183 3.13 -6.94 -20.00
N SER A 184 2.09 -6.35 -20.59
CA SER A 184 0.82 -6.13 -19.90
C SER A 184 0.30 -7.49 -19.41
N ARG A 185 0.42 -7.73 -18.10
CA ARG A 185 0.02 -8.99 -17.43
C ARG A 185 -1.40 -8.97 -16.89
N TYR A 186 -2.11 -7.85 -17.06
CA TYR A 186 -3.50 -7.72 -16.66
C TYR A 186 -4.39 -7.75 -17.90
N GLY A 187 -5.18 -8.83 -18.00
CA GLY A 187 -5.84 -9.29 -19.21
C GLY A 187 -6.67 -8.25 -19.95
N LYS A 188 -6.32 -8.04 -21.22
CA LYS A 188 -7.18 -7.44 -22.23
C LYS A 188 -8.20 -8.50 -22.66
N THR A 189 -9.35 -8.57 -21.99
CA THR A 189 -10.51 -9.29 -22.55
C THR A 189 -11.01 -8.51 -23.75
N ALA A 190 -10.69 -9.01 -24.94
CA ALA A 190 -11.32 -8.61 -26.18
C ALA A 190 -12.76 -9.16 -26.24
N PRO A 191 -13.69 -8.43 -26.86
CA PRO A 191 -14.73 -9.05 -27.64
C PRO A 191 -14.43 -8.76 -29.12
N SER A 192 -14.01 -9.79 -29.86
CA SER A 192 -14.29 -9.85 -31.29
C SER A 192 -15.60 -10.59 -31.48
N ILE A 193 -16.47 -10.05 -32.33
CA ILE A 193 -17.00 -10.71 -33.53
C ILE A 193 -18.19 -9.86 -34.00
N SER A 194 -17.96 -9.12 -35.09
CA SER A 194 -18.97 -8.93 -36.13
C SER A 194 -18.80 -10.07 -37.14
N PRO A 195 -19.89 -10.54 -37.77
CA PRO A 195 -20.11 -10.23 -39.18
C PRO A 195 -21.58 -9.84 -39.40
N GLY A 196 -21.92 -8.89 -40.27
CA GLY A 196 -21.81 -9.02 -41.71
C GLY A 196 -23.23 -8.94 -42.29
N THR A 197 -23.42 -7.94 -43.14
CA THR A 197 -24.64 -7.45 -43.82
C THR A 197 -25.35 -8.53 -44.69
N PRO A 198 -26.54 -8.25 -45.23
CA PRO A 198 -26.69 -7.39 -46.42
C PRO A 198 -27.64 -6.20 -46.27
#